data_AF-A0A350XC56-F1
#
_entry.id   AF-A0A350XC56-F1
#
_cell.length_a   1.000
_cell.length_b   1.000
_cell.length_c   1.000
_cell.angle_alpha   90.00
_cell.angle_beta   90.00
_cell.angle_gamma   90.00
#
_symmetry.space_group_name_H-M   'P 1'
#
loop_
_entity.id
_entity.type
_entity.pdbx_description
1 polymer ?
#
loop_
_entity_poly.entity_id
_entity_poly.type
_entity_poly.pdbx_seq_one_letter_code
_entity_poly.pdbx_strand_id
1 'polypeptide(L)'
;MAYQFQFRPYRRKFARSLTTNHGIWDTREGIILRLSDDTGKIGWGEIAPIPWFGSETLEAALEFCRQLPGEITAETIFSIPDSLPACQFGFESALAAIFDRGGQDAHP
;
A
#
# COMPACT_ATOMS: atom_id res chain seq x y z
N MET A 1 5.31 -10.27 15.80
CA MET A 1 6.12 -10.66 14.62
C MET A 1 6.49 -9.40 13.88
N ALA A 2 7.72 -9.32 13.37
CA ALA A 2 8.22 -8.15 12.68
C ALA A 2 8.38 -8.44 11.18
N TYR A 3 8.17 -7.41 10.36
CA TYR A 3 8.19 -7.50 8.90
C TYR A 3 9.18 -6.49 8.36
N GLN A 4 10.07 -6.95 7.49
CA GLN A 4 10.93 -6.06 6.72
C GLN A 4 10.07 -5.26 5.74
N PHE A 5 10.07 -3.95 5.89
CA PHE A 5 9.25 -3.00 5.16
C PHE A 5 10.06 -2.25 4.11
N GLN A 6 9.53 -2.24 2.89
CA GLN A 6 10.08 -1.45 1.78
C GLN A 6 8.93 -0.82 1.01
N PHE A 7 9.16 0.35 0.42
CA PHE A 7 8.19 1.00 -0.44
C PHE A 7 8.84 1.69 -1.64
N ARG A 8 8.05 1.89 -2.70
CA ARG A 8 8.49 2.61 -3.89
C ARG A 8 7.35 3.45 -4.50
N PRO A 9 7.50 4.78 -4.61
CA PRO A 9 6.55 5.59 -5.37
C PRO A 9 6.56 5.22 -6.85
N TYR A 10 5.41 5.34 -7.49
CA TYR A 10 5.28 5.21 -8.93
C TYR A 10 4.43 6.33 -9.51
N ARG A 11 4.65 6.58 -10.81
CA ARG A 11 3.81 7.42 -11.65
C ARG A 11 3.63 6.74 -13.00
N ARG A 12 2.38 6.49 -13.41
CA ARG A 12 2.03 5.78 -14.64
C ARG A 12 0.99 6.55 -15.43
N LYS A 13 1.22 6.72 -16.73
CA LYS A 13 0.19 7.29 -17.62
C LYS A 13 -0.94 6.28 -17.81
N PHE A 14 -2.18 6.76 -17.80
CA PHE A 14 -3.31 5.96 -18.26
C PHE A 14 -3.19 5.72 -19.77
N ALA A 15 -3.67 4.57 -20.23
CA ALA A 15 -3.76 4.29 -21.67
C ALA A 15 -4.64 5.31 -22.41
N ARG A 16 -5.66 5.83 -21.72
CA ARG A 16 -6.51 6.94 -22.15
C ARG A 16 -6.78 7.83 -20.94
N SER A 17 -6.60 9.14 -21.10
CA SER A 17 -6.92 10.10 -20.04
C SER A 17 -8.40 10.04 -19.67
N LEU A 18 -8.69 10.17 -18.38
CA LEU A 18 -10.04 10.25 -17.85
C LEU A 18 -10.45 11.72 -17.72
N THR A 19 -11.58 12.11 -18.31
CA THR A 19 -12.16 13.44 -18.08
C THR A 19 -13.18 13.35 -16.97
N THR A 20 -13.02 14.17 -15.94
CA THR A 20 -13.94 14.27 -14.79
C THR A 20 -14.38 15.72 -14.59
N ASN A 21 -15.30 15.98 -13.66
CA ASN A 21 -15.63 17.35 -13.24
C ASN A 21 -14.45 18.09 -12.57
N HIS A 22 -13.40 17.36 -12.19
CA HIS A 22 -12.16 17.91 -11.62
C HIS A 22 -11.08 18.16 -12.68
N GLY A 23 -11.41 17.97 -13.95
CA GLY A 23 -10.49 18.13 -15.08
C GLY A 23 -10.02 16.82 -15.68
N ILE A 24 -8.94 16.90 -16.47
CA ILE A 24 -8.34 15.76 -17.15
C ILE A 24 -7.37 15.07 -16.19
N TRP A 25 -7.52 13.76 -16.04
CA TRP A 25 -6.62 12.89 -15.29
C TRP A 25 -5.87 11.96 -16.25
N ASP A 26 -4.58 12.19 -16.41
CA ASP A 26 -3.72 11.48 -17.37
C ASP A 26 -2.73 10.51 -16.70
N THR A 27 -2.44 10.70 -15.41
CA THR A 27 -1.51 9.85 -14.65
C THR A 27 -2.06 9.32 -13.35
N ARG A 28 -1.86 8.03 -13.14
CA ARG A 28 -1.99 7.37 -11.84
C ARG A 28 -0.69 7.46 -11.06
N GLU A 29 -0.79 7.91 -9.82
CA GLU A 29 0.33 7.94 -8.88
C GLU A 29 -0.02 7.14 -7.64
N GLY A 30 0.98 6.54 -7.02
CA GLY A 30 0.79 5.69 -5.85
C GLY A 30 2.12 5.15 -5.33
N ILE A 31 2.04 4.21 -4.40
CA ILE A 31 3.18 3.61 -3.72
C ILE A 31 2.98 2.09 -3.71
N ILE A 32 3.99 1.35 -4.14
CA ILE A 32 4.04 -0.10 -3.98
C ILE A 32 4.74 -0.42 -2.67
N LEU A 33 4.13 -1.24 -1.82
CA LEU A 33 4.68 -1.73 -0.56
C LEU A 33 5.12 -3.19 -0.69
N ARG A 34 6.18 -3.54 0.02
CA ARG A 34 6.64 -4.91 0.20
C ARG A 34 6.85 -5.16 1.68
N LEU A 35 6.18 -6.20 2.20
CA LEU A 35 6.45 -6.76 3.52
C LEU A 35 7.07 -8.14 3.35
N SER A 36 8.06 -8.48 4.17
CA SER A 36 8.53 -9.86 4.27
C SER A 36 8.74 -10.28 5.72
N ASP A 37 8.28 -11.48 6.05
CA ASP A 37 8.50 -12.09 7.38
C ASP A 37 9.87 -12.78 7.48
N ASP A 38 10.16 -13.31 8.67
CA ASP A 38 11.38 -14.06 8.99
C ASP A 38 11.46 -15.43 8.29
N THR A 39 10.34 -15.97 7.83
CA THR A 39 10.27 -17.20 7.02
C THR A 39 10.52 -16.95 5.53
N GLY A 40 10.66 -15.69 5.12
CA GLY A 40 10.88 -15.28 3.73
C GLY A 40 9.61 -15.15 2.90
N LYS A 41 8.41 -15.26 3.50
CA LYS A 41 7.16 -14.96 2.79
C LYS A 41 7.08 -13.48 2.48
N ILE A 42 6.48 -13.15 1.34
CA ILE A 42 6.39 -11.78 0.84
C ILE A 42 4.93 -11.42 0.59
N GLY A 43 4.51 -10.30 1.16
CA GLY A 43 3.24 -9.63 0.90
C GLY A 43 3.44 -8.34 0.13
N TRP A 44 2.55 -8.07 -0.81
CA TRP A 44 2.55 -6.84 -1.60
C TRP A 44 1.28 -6.04 -1.35
N GLY A 45 1.43 -4.73 -1.28
CA GLY A 45 0.34 -3.79 -1.07
C GLY A 45 0.48 -2.57 -1.98
N GLU A 46 -0.61 -1.85 -2.15
CA GLU A 46 -0.63 -0.61 -2.91
C GLU A 46 -1.32 0.49 -2.11
N ILE A 47 -0.63 1.62 -1.95
CA ILE A 47 -1.21 2.86 -1.43
C ILE A 47 -1.45 3.78 -2.61
N ALA A 48 -2.70 4.09 -2.88
CA ALA A 48 -3.05 4.83 -4.08
C ALA A 48 -4.22 5.80 -3.80
N PRO A 49 -3.99 6.90 -3.04
CA PRO A 49 -5.02 7.91 -2.83
C PRO A 49 -5.44 8.52 -4.18
N ILE A 50 -6.70 8.91 -4.32
CA ILE A 50 -7.18 9.63 -5.51
C ILE A 50 -7.27 11.11 -5.10
N PRO A 51 -6.67 12.06 -5.84
CA PRO A 51 -6.47 13.44 -5.36
C PRO A 51 -7.74 14.20 -4.92
N TRP A 52 -8.91 13.83 -5.43
CA TRP A 52 -10.21 14.42 -5.09
C TRP A 52 -11.16 13.47 -4.38
N PHE A 53 -10.64 12.36 -3.83
CA PHE A 53 -11.44 11.38 -3.10
C PHE A 53 -10.92 11.21 -1.68
N GLY A 54 -11.69 11.71 -0.71
CA GLY A 54 -11.28 11.73 0.70
C GLY A 54 -10.24 12.82 1.00
N SER A 55 -9.61 12.71 2.17
CA SER A 55 -8.64 13.70 2.67
C SER A 55 -7.18 13.26 2.55
N GLU A 56 -6.91 11.99 2.25
CA GLU A 56 -5.56 11.49 2.14
C GLU A 56 -4.92 11.89 0.80
N THR A 57 -3.75 12.50 0.87
CA THR A 57 -2.96 12.85 -0.30
C THR A 57 -1.81 11.87 -0.51
N LEU A 58 -1.28 11.79 -1.73
CA LEU A 58 -0.09 10.99 -2.00
C LEU A 58 1.11 11.47 -1.17
N GLU A 59 1.23 12.78 -0.97
CA GLU A 59 2.28 13.39 -0.16
C GLU A 59 2.19 12.94 1.30
N ALA A 60 0.99 12.92 1.87
CA ALA A 60 0.77 12.43 3.23
C ALA A 60 1.10 10.94 3.36
N ALA A 61 0.69 10.13 2.39
CA ALA A 61 1.04 8.70 2.34
C ALA A 61 2.55 8.45 2.21
N LEU A 62 3.24 9.25 1.39
CA LEU A 62 4.69 9.18 1.22
C LEU A 62 5.43 9.57 2.50
N GLU A 63 4.98 10.64 3.16
CA GLU A 63 5.56 11.09 4.41
C GLU A 63 5.38 10.04 5.50
N PHE A 64 4.18 9.44 5.59
CA PHE A 64 3.92 8.32 6.48
C PHE A 64 4.89 7.16 6.23
N CYS A 65 5.05 6.72 4.97
CA CYS A 65 5.98 5.64 4.63
C CYS A 65 7.44 5.96 4.98
N ARG A 66 7.87 7.22 4.84
CA ARG A 66 9.25 7.65 5.17
C ARG A 66 9.54 7.68 6.67
N GLN A 67 8.51 7.89 7.50
CA GLN A 67 8.64 7.94 8.96
C GLN A 67 8.72 6.55 9.59
N LEU A 68 8.25 5.51 8.89
CA LEU A 68 8.31 4.16 9.38
C LEU A 68 9.75 3.61 9.38
N PRO A 69 10.13 2.83 10.40
CA PRO A 69 11.38 2.08 10.38
C PRO A 69 11.37 1.01 9.27
N GLY A 70 12.56 0.53 8.89
CA GLY A 70 12.70 -0.55 7.92
C GLY A 70 12.13 -1.90 8.38
N GLU A 71 11.75 -2.00 9.64
CA GLU A 71 11.12 -3.18 10.23
C GLU A 71 9.93 -2.74 11.10
N ILE A 72 8.74 -3.23 10.77
CA ILE A 72 7.47 -2.84 11.40
C ILE A 72 6.72 -4.06 11.94
N THR A 73 5.73 -3.87 12.80
CA THR A 73 4.90 -4.96 13.32
C THR A 73 3.46 -4.87 12.82
N ALA A 74 2.66 -5.91 13.09
CA ALA A 74 1.22 -5.86 12.81
C ALA A 74 0.54 -4.74 13.61
N GLU A 75 1.00 -4.48 14.84
CA GLU A 75 0.52 -3.36 15.66
C GLU A 75 0.81 -2.01 15.01
N THR A 76 1.98 -1.84 14.36
CA THR A 76 2.27 -0.64 13.56
C THR A 76 1.24 -0.44 12.45
N ILE A 77 0.87 -1.53 11.76
CA ILE A 77 -0.11 -1.51 10.66
C ILE A 77 -1.52 -1.19 11.17
N PHE A 78 -1.97 -1.83 12.24
CA PHE A 78 -3.30 -1.58 12.83
C PHE A 78 -3.40 -0.25 13.59
N SER A 79 -2.27 0.45 13.79
CA SER A 79 -2.23 1.78 14.38
C SER A 79 -2.15 2.91 13.34
N ILE A 80 -2.24 2.58 12.03
CA ILE A 80 -2.29 3.61 10.98
C ILE A 80 -3.54 4.48 11.21
N PRO A 81 -3.41 5.82 11.26
CA PRO A 81 -4.54 6.71 11.52
C PRO A 81 -5.65 6.59 10.48
N ASP A 82 -6.91 6.75 10.91
CA ASP A 82 -8.10 6.78 10.03
C ASP A 82 -8.09 7.92 9.00
N SER A 83 -7.21 8.91 9.17
CA SER A 83 -6.96 9.95 8.18
C SER A 83 -6.13 9.48 6.98
N LEU A 84 -5.57 8.26 7.04
CA LEU A 84 -4.77 7.61 5.99
C LEU A 84 -5.37 6.26 5.54
N PRO A 85 -6.63 6.21 5.07
CA PRO A 85 -7.32 4.97 4.72
C PRO A 85 -6.68 4.16 3.57
N ALA A 86 -6.03 4.80 2.60
CA ALA A 86 -5.27 4.15 1.55
C ALA A 86 -3.96 3.56 2.09
N CYS A 87 -3.32 4.19 3.08
CA CYS A 87 -2.24 3.54 3.84
C CYS A 87 -2.77 2.28 4.54
N GLN A 88 -3.85 2.39 5.33
CA GLN A 88 -4.47 1.23 6.01
C GLN A 88 -4.69 0.07 5.02
N PHE A 89 -5.40 0.35 3.92
CA PHE A 89 -5.67 -0.63 2.87
C PHE A 89 -4.39 -1.26 2.30
N GLY A 90 -3.39 -0.44 1.94
CA GLY A 90 -2.16 -0.93 1.33
C GLY A 90 -1.36 -1.84 2.27
N PHE A 91 -1.20 -1.45 3.53
CA PHE A 91 -0.45 -2.24 4.52
C PHE A 91 -1.21 -3.50 4.93
N GLU A 92 -2.52 -3.42 5.17
CA GLU A 92 -3.33 -4.58 5.54
C GLU A 92 -3.43 -5.60 4.41
N SER A 93 -3.52 -5.15 3.15
CA SER A 93 -3.49 -6.05 1.98
C SER A 93 -2.15 -6.80 1.88
N ALA A 94 -1.03 -6.09 2.10
CA ALA A 94 0.29 -6.72 2.12
C ALA A 94 0.41 -7.75 3.26
N LEU A 95 -0.09 -7.40 4.45
CA LEU A 95 -0.07 -8.27 5.62
C LEU A 95 -0.93 -9.52 5.39
N ALA A 96 -2.16 -9.36 4.87
CA ALA A 96 -3.06 -10.47 4.56
C ALA A 96 -2.44 -11.46 3.57
N ALA A 97 -1.73 -10.96 2.54
CA ALA A 97 -1.07 -11.81 1.55
C ALA A 97 0.04 -12.70 2.12
N ILE A 98 0.64 -12.36 3.26
CA ILE A 98 1.60 -13.21 3.97
C ILE A 98 0.89 -14.38 4.65
N PHE A 99 -0.30 -14.15 5.21
CA PHE A 99 -1.09 -15.16 5.91
C PHE A 99 -1.83 -16.11 4.96
N ASP A 100 -2.28 -15.63 3.79
CA ASP A 100 -3.15 -16.40 2.89
C ASP A 100 -2.42 -17.50 2.08
N ARG A 101 -1.08 -17.49 2.05
CA ARG A 101 -0.28 -18.55 1.39
C ARG A 101 -0.12 -19.84 2.22
N GLY A 102 -1.11 -20.18 3.04
CA GLY A 102 -1.26 -21.50 3.66
C GLY A 102 -2.04 -22.51 2.79
N GLY A 103 -2.54 -22.11 1.62
CA GLY A 103 -3.47 -22.90 0.79
C GLY A 103 -2.94 -23.35 -0.57
N GLN A 104 -1.62 -23.45 -0.78
CA GLN A 104 -1.03 -23.87 -2.05
C GLN A 104 -0.24 -25.17 -1.94
N ASP A 105 -0.81 -26.17 -1.25
CA ASP A 105 -0.42 -27.59 -1.32
C ASP A 105 -1.64 -28.54 -1.21
N ALA A 106 -2.86 -28.04 -1.45
CA ALA A 106 -4.06 -28.86 -1.44
C ALA A 106 -4.83 -28.73 -2.76
N HIS A 107 -4.30 -29.32 -3.83
CA HIS A 107 -5.15 -29.94 -4.84
C HIS A 107 -4.54 -31.27 -5.32
N PRO A 108 -5.35 -32.34 -5.38
CA PRO A 108 -4.94 -33.69 -5.80
C PRO A 108 -4.63 -33.79 -7.30
#